data_AF-A0A2T0V0R8-F1
#
_entry.id   AF-A0A2T0V0R8-F1
#
_cell.length_a   1.000
_cell.length_b   1.000
_cell.length_c   1.000
_cell.angle_alpha   90.00
_cell.angle_beta   90.00
_cell.angle_gamma   90.00
#
_symmetry.space_group_name_H-M   'P 1'
#
loop_
_entity.id
_entity.type
_entity.pdbx_description
1 polymer ?
#
loop_
_entity_poly.entity_id
_entity_poly.type
_entity_poly.pdbx_seq_one_letter_code
_entity_poly.pdbx_strand_id
1 'polypeptide(L)'
;MGSLIIYLMFKDRGDFVRKNAANSLNVQIITGIILVISVPLMFVLVGFATYAIALVWAFVVHVIGAMKANKGELWNPPMTPQFVK
;
A
#
# COMPACT_ATOMS: atom_id res chain seq x y z
N MET A 1 -3.73 -9.46 1.07
CA MET A 1 -3.27 -10.87 1.12
C MET A 1 -2.05 -11.11 0.23
N GLY A 2 -2.01 -10.65 -1.02
CA GLY A 2 -0.84 -10.84 -1.90
C GLY A 2 0.46 -10.17 -1.46
N SER A 3 0.42 -8.96 -0.87
CA SER A 3 1.65 -8.22 -0.53
C SER A 3 2.48 -8.87 0.59
N LEU A 4 1.85 -9.51 1.57
CA LEU A 4 2.54 -10.18 2.68
C LEU A 4 3.29 -11.43 2.19
N ILE A 5 2.68 -12.20 1.29
CA ILE A 5 3.30 -13.38 0.68
C ILE A 5 4.49 -12.96 -0.17
N ILE A 6 4.34 -11.90 -0.98
CA ILE A 6 5.42 -11.34 -1.79
C ILE A 6 6.55 -10.84 -0.89
N TYR A 7 6.25 -10.12 0.19
CA TYR A 7 7.26 -9.66 1.14
C TYR A 7 8.07 -10.83 1.73
N LEU A 8 7.41 -11.87 2.23
CA LEU A 8 8.09 -13.03 2.81
C LEU A 8 8.94 -13.79 1.79
N MET A 9 8.51 -13.87 0.53
CA MET A 9 9.22 -14.57 -0.54
C MET A 9 10.45 -13.80 -1.06
N PHE A 10 10.39 -12.46 -0.99
CA PHE A 10 11.43 -11.58 -1.52
C PHE A 10 12.34 -10.97 -0.45
N LYS A 11 12.06 -11.16 0.84
CA LYS A 11 12.86 -10.61 1.94
C LYS A 11 14.35 -10.97 1.84
N ASP A 12 14.67 -12.13 1.26
CA ASP A 12 16.03 -12.66 1.13
C ASP A 12 16.64 -12.45 -0.28
N ARG A 13 15.92 -11.83 -1.22
CA ARG A 13 16.36 -11.63 -2.62
C ARG A 13 17.10 -10.30 -2.87
N GLY A 14 17.58 -9.65 -1.81
CA GLY A 14 18.36 -8.41 -1.87
C GLY A 14 17.58 -7.16 -1.43
N ASP A 15 18.32 -6.14 -0.99
CA ASP A 15 17.75 -4.92 -0.36
C ASP A 15 16.78 -4.16 -1.27
N PHE A 16 16.99 -4.18 -2.59
CA PHE A 16 16.09 -3.52 -3.54
C PHE A 16 14.70 -4.15 -3.54
N VAL A 17 14.62 -5.48 -3.63
CA VAL A 17 13.33 -6.16 -3.74
C VAL A 17 12.62 -6.20 -2.39
N ARG A 18 13.38 -6.37 -1.30
CA ARG A 18 12.86 -6.26 0.07
C ARG A 18 12.19 -4.91 0.33
N LYS A 19 12.85 -3.80 -0.02
CA LYS A 19 12.31 -2.44 0.19
C LYS A 19 11.05 -2.17 -0.64
N ASN A 20 11.03 -2.59 -1.90
CA ASN A 20 9.83 -2.44 -2.75
C ASN A 20 8.66 -3.28 -2.23
N ALA A 21 8.92 -4.51 -1.77
CA ALA A 21 7.90 -5.36 -1.17
C ALA A 21 7.39 -4.79 0.17
N ALA A 22 8.28 -4.27 1.02
CA ALA A 22 7.92 -3.58 2.26
C ALA A 22 7.04 -2.35 1.99
N ASN A 23 7.37 -1.56 0.97
CA ASN A 23 6.57 -0.39 0.58
C ASN A 23 5.18 -0.79 0.09
N SER A 24 5.04 -1.81 -0.75
CA SER A 24 3.72 -2.32 -1.17
C SER A 24 2.90 -2.83 0.01
N LEU A 25 3.53 -3.53 0.97
CA LEU A 25 2.88 -4.01 2.17
C LEU A 25 2.40 -2.85 3.05
N ASN A 26 3.24 -1.84 3.26
CA ASN A 26 2.87 -0.65 4.03
C ASN A 26 1.67 0.09 3.40
N VAL A 27 1.63 0.21 2.06
CA VAL A 27 0.47 0.78 1.34
C VAL A 27 -0.79 -0.05 1.58
N GLN A 28 -0.69 -1.38 1.53
CA GLN A 28 -1.83 -2.25 1.81
C GLN A 28 -2.32 -2.12 3.25
N ILE A 29 -1.41 -2.02 4.23
CA ILE A 29 -1.74 -1.85 5.64
C ILE A 29 -2.47 -0.51 5.86
N ILE A 30 -1.90 0.61 5.40
CA ILE A 30 -2.52 1.93 5.61
C ILE A 30 -3.88 2.04 4.91
N THR A 31 -3.99 1.48 3.69
CA THR A 31 -5.27 1.42 2.99
C THR A 31 -6.29 0.62 3.79
N GLY A 32 -5.91 -0.56 4.30
CA GLY A 32 -6.78 -1.38 5.13
C GLY A 32 -7.29 -0.63 6.38
N ILE A 33 -6.41 0.12 7.05
CA ILE A 33 -6.78 0.97 8.19
C ILE A 33 -7.82 2.03 7.78
N ILE A 34 -7.58 2.75 6.68
CA ILE A 34 -8.53 3.78 6.18
C ILE A 34 -9.89 3.16 5.85
N LEU A 35 -9.91 1.97 5.23
CA LEU A 35 -11.17 1.28 4.91
C LEU A 35 -11.91 0.87 6.19
N VAL A 36 -11.23 0.35 7.20
CA VAL A 36 -11.83 0.00 8.50
C VAL A 36 -12.40 1.23 9.20
N ILE A 37 -11.69 2.37 9.19
CA ILE A 37 -12.19 3.64 9.73
C ILE A 37 -13.37 4.17 8.91
N SER A 38 -13.41 3.91 7.61
CA SER A 38 -14.51 4.35 6.75
C SER A 38 -15.83 3.64 7.06
N VAL A 39 -15.80 2.41 7.61
CA VAL A 39 -17.01 1.65 7.98
C VAL A 39 -17.91 2.40 8.98
N PRO A 40 -17.43 2.85 10.17
CA PRO A 40 -18.27 3.65 11.06
C PRO A 40 -18.64 5.01 10.47
N LEU A 41 -17.81 5.60 9.59
CA LEU A 41 -18.14 6.84 8.90
C LEU A 41 -19.29 6.67 7.87
N MET A 42 -19.58 5.45 7.42
CA MET A 42 -20.70 5.20 6.48
C MET A 42 -22.06 5.49 7.13
N PHE A 43 -22.19 5.39 8.45
CA PHE A 43 -23.42 5.78 9.17
C PHE A 43 -23.77 7.26 8.98
N VAL A 44 -22.78 8.11 8.66
CA VAL A 44 -22.95 9.55 8.38
C VAL A 44 -22.80 9.85 6.88
N LEU A 45 -22.90 8.83 6.01
CA LEU A 45 -22.71 8.87 4.55
C LEU A 45 -21.31 9.27 4.05
N VAL A 46 -20.50 9.98 4.84
CA VAL A 46 -19.12 10.38 4.50
C VAL A 46 -18.22 9.17 4.24
N GLY A 47 -18.46 8.06 4.95
CA GLY A 47 -17.68 6.84 4.82
C GLY A 47 -17.67 6.24 3.42
N PHE A 48 -18.73 6.42 2.63
CA PHE A 48 -18.77 5.94 1.24
C PHE A 48 -17.75 6.69 0.37
N ALA A 49 -17.65 8.00 0.54
CA ALA A 49 -16.70 8.83 -0.19
C ALA A 49 -15.26 8.51 0.23
N THR A 50 -14.99 8.42 1.54
CA THR A 50 -13.63 8.10 2.03
C THR A 50 -13.19 6.70 1.61
N TYR A 51 -14.11 5.72 1.61
CA TYR A 51 -13.83 4.36 1.16
C TYR A 51 -13.47 4.32 -0.33
N ALA A 52 -14.26 4.98 -1.18
CA ALA A 52 -14.00 5.03 -2.62
C ALA A 52 -12.66 5.72 -2.94
N ILE A 53 -12.39 6.87 -2.31
CA ILE A 53 -11.14 7.62 -2.50
C ILE A 53 -9.93 6.77 -2.07
N ALA A 54 -10.03 6.07 -0.93
CA ALA A 54 -8.95 5.22 -0.44
C ALA A 54 -8.60 4.09 -1.43
N LEU A 55 -9.60 3.47 -2.06
CA LEU A 55 -9.38 2.43 -3.06
C LEU A 55 -8.70 2.98 -4.33
N VAL A 56 -9.18 4.11 -4.85
CA VAL A 56 -8.59 4.75 -6.03
C VAL A 56 -7.15 5.15 -5.75
N TRP A 57 -6.90 5.77 -4.60
CA TRP A 57 -5.55 6.14 -4.18
C TRP A 57 -4.63 4.93 -4.07
N ALA A 58 -5.08 3.86 -3.41
CA ALA A 58 -4.30 2.64 -3.25
C ALA A 58 -3.96 2.01 -4.60
N PHE A 59 -4.90 1.99 -5.55
CA PHE A 59 -4.68 1.50 -6.90
C PHE A 59 -3.62 2.32 -7.63
N VAL A 60 -3.73 3.65 -7.63
CA VAL A 60 -2.77 4.55 -8.29
C VAL A 60 -1.37 4.39 -7.70
N VAL A 61 -1.25 4.32 -6.37
CA VAL A 61 0.03 4.14 -5.66
C VAL A 61 0.67 2.80 -6.02
N HIS A 62 -0.09 1.71 -6.14
CA HIS A 62 0.43 0.42 -6.58
C HIS A 62 0.92 0.45 -8.03
N VAL A 63 0.19 1.10 -8.94
CA VAL A 63 0.61 1.25 -10.34
C VAL A 63 1.91 2.04 -10.44
N ILE A 64 2.02 3.19 -9.75
CA ILE A 64 3.25 3.99 -9.73
C ILE A 64 4.41 3.22 -9.12
N GLY A 65 4.17 2.50 -8.02
CA GLY A 65 5.18 1.65 -7.37
C GLY A 65 5.70 0.56 -8.30
N ALA A 66 4.81 -0.14 -9.01
CA ALA A 66 5.17 -1.15 -9.98
C ALA A 66 5.98 -0.56 -11.16
N MET A 67 5.57 0.60 -11.69
CA MET A 67 6.30 1.29 -12.75
C MET A 67 7.72 1.68 -12.33
N LYS A 68 7.90 2.18 -11.10
CA LYS A 68 9.23 2.57 -10.60
C LYS A 68 10.10 1.37 -10.27
N ALA A 69 9.52 0.30 -9.73
CA ALA A 69 10.23 -0.97 -9.53
C ALA A 69 10.75 -1.56 -10.86
N ASN A 70 9.95 -1.48 -11.94
CA ASN A 70 10.37 -1.89 -13.28
C ASN A 70 11.54 -1.06 -13.84
N LYS A 71 11.68 0.20 -13.41
CA LYS A 71 12.81 1.07 -13.76
C LYS A 71 14.05 0.85 -12.88
N GLY A 72 13.99 -0.06 -11.89
CA GLY A 72 15.07 -0.24 -10.92
C GLY A 72 15.17 0.89 -9.90
N GLU A 73 14.13 1.74 -9.77
CA GLU A 73 14.13 2.88 -8.85
C GLU A 73 13.56 2.48 -7.49
N LEU A 74 14.25 2.89 -6.41
CA LEU A 74 13.69 2.82 -5.06
C LEU A 74 12.71 3.98 -4.87
N TRP A 75 11.45 3.64 -4.63
CA TRP A 75 10.41 4.64 -4.44
C TRP A 75 9.68 4.46 -3.12
N ASN A 76 9.56 5.56 -2.38
CA ASN A 76 8.74 5.60 -1.17
C ASN A 76 7.34 6.11 -1.50
N PRO A 77 6.29 5.32 -1.23
CA PRO A 77 4.93 5.73 -1.49
C PRO A 77 4.55 6.93 -0.61
N PRO A 78 3.88 7.94 -1.17
CA PRO A 78 3.41 9.09 -0.40
C PRO A 78 2.39 8.64 0.66
N MET A 79 2.21 9.43 1.72
CA MET A 79 1.19 9.19 2.77
C MET A 79 1.18 7.77 3.35
N THR A 80 2.31 7.07 3.32
CA THR A 80 2.43 5.68 3.75
C THR A 80 3.44 5.59 4.88
N PRO A 81 2.99 5.38 6.13
CA PRO A 81 3.89 5.13 7.25
C PRO A 81 4.67 3.83 7.05
N GLN A 82 5.93 3.79 7.50
CA GLN A 82 6.79 2.60 7.40
C GLN A 82 6.56 1.66 8.57
N PHE A 83 5.54 0.81 8.49
CA PHE A 83 5.28 -0.24 9.47
C PHE A 83 6.28 -1.40 9.35
N VAL A 84 6.70 -1.70 8.13
CA VAL A 84 7.66 -2.75 7.77
C VAL A 84 8.83 -2.13 6.98
N LYS A 85 10.06 -2.58 7.23
CA LYS A 85 11.31 -2.05 6.65
C LYS A 85 12.05 -3.02 5.72
#